data_AF-A0A7J6WFI6-F1
#
_entry.id   AF-A0A7J6WFI6-F1
#
_cell.length_a   1.000
_cell.length_b   1.000
_cell.length_c   1.000
_cell.angle_alpha   90.00
_cell.angle_beta   90.00
_cell.angle_gamma   90.00
#
_symmetry.space_group_name_H-M   'P 1'
#
loop_
_entity.id
_entity.type
_entity.pdbx_description
1 polymer ?
#
loop_
_entity_poly.entity_id
_entity_poly.type
_entity_poly.pdbx_seq_one_letter_code
_entity_poly.pdbx_strand_id
1 'polypeptide(L)'
;MAAENGNDTSNIVARFHKIVLGWDYLRLLKESSKRGKSISDGASLGLKNVKETYKDVDEYIGTFEPLLFEEAKAQIIRGRDEDDVSEWNLGAVVTCAVSDCFHIPVVGYDAEDGETIVENDLLLLSKEK
;
A
#
# COMPACT_ATOMS: atom_id res chain seq x y z
N MET A 1 32.59 8.97 -8.43
CA MET A 1 32.14 7.56 -8.51
C MET A 1 30.96 7.45 -7.55
N ALA A 2 29.74 7.75 -8.02
CA ALA A 2 28.54 7.87 -7.19
C ALA A 2 27.27 7.63 -8.04
N ALA A 3 27.31 6.62 -8.92
CA ALA A 3 26.23 6.33 -9.86
C ALA A 3 25.49 5.00 -9.57
N GLU A 4 25.91 4.22 -8.56
CA GLU A 4 25.33 2.90 -8.29
C GLU A 4 24.10 2.93 -7.35
N ASN A 5 24.00 3.91 -6.44
CA ASN A 5 22.93 3.94 -5.42
C ASN A 5 21.53 4.30 -5.94
N GLY A 6 21.41 4.92 -7.11
CA GLY A 6 20.12 5.35 -7.67
C GLY A 6 19.27 4.19 -8.18
N ASN A 7 19.90 3.17 -8.76
CA ASN A 7 19.21 2.05 -9.39
C ASN A 7 18.63 1.07 -8.35
N ASP A 8 19.35 0.84 -7.25
CA ASP A 8 18.94 -0.09 -6.20
C ASP A 8 17.74 0.44 -5.40
N THR A 9 17.73 1.74 -5.11
CA THR A 9 16.61 2.38 -4.40
C THR A 9 15.33 2.35 -5.23
N SER A 10 15.44 2.65 -6.53
CA SER A 10 14.31 2.54 -7.46
C SER A 10 13.78 1.10 -7.56
N ASN A 11 14.65 0.09 -7.51
CA ASN A 11 14.25 -1.31 -7.53
C ASN A 11 13.49 -1.73 -6.24
N ILE A 12 13.96 -1.29 -5.07
CA ILE A 12 13.30 -1.57 -3.78
C ILE A 12 11.91 -0.94 -3.73
N VAL A 13 11.78 0.32 -4.16
CA VAL A 13 10.49 1.02 -4.21
C VAL A 13 9.55 0.35 -5.21
N ALA A 14 10.05 -0.06 -6.38
CA ALA A 14 9.26 -0.82 -7.33
C ALA A 14 8.77 -2.17 -6.75
N ARG A 15 9.59 -2.88 -5.97
CA ARG A 15 9.16 -4.11 -5.27
C ARG A 15 8.05 -3.83 -4.28
N PHE A 16 8.18 -2.76 -3.50
CA PHE A 16 7.16 -2.33 -2.55
C PHE A 16 5.83 -2.01 -3.26
N HIS A 17 5.87 -1.16 -4.29
CA HIS A 17 4.68 -0.82 -5.09
C HIS A 17 4.03 -2.06 -5.72
N LYS A 18 4.82 -2.98 -6.27
CA LYS A 18 4.29 -4.21 -6.86
C LYS A 18 3.54 -5.08 -5.85
N ILE A 19 4.00 -5.12 -4.60
CA ILE A 19 3.32 -5.86 -3.53
C ILE A 19 2.04 -5.13 -3.12
N VAL A 20 2.12 -3.83 -2.81
CA VAL A 20 0.97 -3.04 -2.30
C VAL A 20 -0.13 -2.91 -3.34
N LEU A 21 0.21 -2.54 -4.59
CA LEU A 21 -0.77 -2.40 -5.68
C LEU A 21 -1.33 -3.75 -6.15
N GLY A 22 -0.74 -4.87 -5.73
CA GLY A 22 -1.25 -6.21 -5.96
C GLY A 22 -2.30 -6.67 -4.94
N TRP A 23 -2.61 -5.86 -3.93
CA TRP A 23 -3.59 -6.22 -2.89
C TRP A 23 -5.03 -6.06 -3.36
N ASP A 24 -5.89 -6.97 -2.90
CA ASP A 24 -7.34 -6.85 -3.03
C ASP A 24 -7.90 -6.08 -1.83
N TYR A 25 -8.24 -4.82 -2.07
CA TYR A 25 -8.77 -3.92 -1.05
C TYR A 25 -10.05 -4.45 -0.37
N LEU A 26 -10.99 -5.02 -1.13
CA LEU A 26 -12.24 -5.55 -0.58
C LEU A 26 -12.00 -6.76 0.31
N ARG A 27 -11.00 -7.58 -0.05
CA ARG A 27 -10.56 -8.69 0.79
C ARG A 27 -9.91 -8.20 2.08
N LEU A 28 -9.05 -7.17 2.01
CA LEU A 28 -8.43 -6.57 3.19
C LEU A 28 -9.47 -6.06 4.19
N LEU A 29 -10.51 -5.36 3.72
CA LEU A 29 -11.63 -4.92 4.55
C LEU A 29 -12.38 -6.09 5.19
N LYS A 30 -12.70 -7.14 4.43
CA LYS A 30 -13.37 -8.33 4.97
C LYS A 30 -12.54 -9.01 6.05
N GLU A 31 -11.22 -9.07 5.87
CA GLU A 31 -10.29 -9.66 6.83
C GLU A 31 -10.12 -8.78 8.09
N SER A 32 -10.17 -7.45 7.97
CA SER A 32 -10.11 -6.55 9.13
C SER A 32 -11.38 -6.63 9.99
N SER A 33 -12.57 -6.62 9.37
CA SER A 33 -13.84 -6.73 10.11
C SER A 33 -13.98 -8.07 10.86
N LYS A 34 -13.37 -9.14 10.35
CA LYS A 34 -13.31 -10.45 11.04
C LYS A 34 -12.35 -10.45 12.23
N ARG A 35 -11.23 -9.72 12.13
CA ARG A 35 -10.21 -9.60 13.18
C ARG A 35 -10.68 -8.78 14.39
N GLY A 36 -11.66 -7.88 14.23
CA GLY A 36 -12.25 -7.11 15.34
C GLY A 36 -12.92 -7.94 16.44
N LYS A 37 -13.10 -9.27 16.27
CA LYS A 37 -13.69 -10.18 17.27
C LYS A 37 -12.68 -11.07 18.01
N SER A 38 -11.43 -11.12 17.58
CA SER A 38 -10.35 -11.77 18.32
C SER A 38 -9.04 -11.11 17.90
N ILE A 39 -8.31 -10.51 18.85
CA ILE A 39 -6.91 -10.13 18.65
C ILE A 39 -6.18 -11.43 18.31
N SER A 40 -6.02 -11.71 17.02
CA SER A 40 -5.29 -12.89 16.58
C SER A 40 -3.83 -12.56 16.76
N ASP A 41 -3.15 -13.28 17.67
CA ASP A 41 -1.71 -13.15 17.86
C ASP A 41 -1.00 -13.18 16.50
N GLY A 42 -0.04 -12.27 16.27
CA GLY A 42 0.69 -12.16 15.01
C GLY A 42 1.34 -13.48 14.54
N ALA A 43 1.53 -14.43 15.47
CA ALA A 43 1.94 -15.80 15.18
C ALA A 43 0.99 -16.55 14.22
N SER A 44 -0.32 -16.28 14.28
CA SER A 44 -1.32 -16.85 13.36
C SER A 44 -1.19 -16.33 11.93
N LEU A 45 -0.54 -15.17 11.76
CA LEU A 45 -0.19 -14.56 10.48
C LEU A 45 1.25 -14.92 10.04
N GLY A 46 1.93 -15.80 10.78
CA GLY A 46 3.32 -16.17 10.51
C GLY A 46 4.33 -15.06 10.81
N LEU A 47 3.94 -14.04 11.56
CA LEU A 47 4.82 -12.91 11.91
C LEU A 47 5.78 -13.32 13.01
N LYS A 48 7.03 -12.88 12.85
CA LYS A 48 8.08 -13.09 13.86
C LYS A 48 7.97 -12.01 14.94
N ASN A 49 8.28 -12.38 16.18
CA ASN A 49 8.43 -11.41 17.26
C ASN A 49 9.65 -10.53 17.00
N VAL A 50 9.52 -9.24 17.33
CA VAL A 50 10.64 -8.30 17.30
C VAL A 50 11.66 -8.73 18.36
N LYS A 51 12.91 -8.90 17.94
CA LYS A 51 14.03 -9.26 18.81
C LYS A 51 14.74 -8.00 19.31
N GLU A 52 15.36 -8.10 20.48
CA GLU A 52 16.25 -7.05 21.01
C GLU A 52 17.52 -6.91 20.18
N THR A 53 18.00 -8.01 19.58
CA THR A 53 19.19 -8.03 18.73
C THR A 53 18.99 -8.94 17.53
N TYR A 54 19.67 -8.61 16.43
CA TYR A 54 19.66 -9.37 15.17
C TYR A 54 21.09 -9.73 14.79
N LYS A 55 21.26 -10.92 14.22
CA LYS A 55 22.54 -11.48 13.77
C LYS A 55 23.11 -10.71 12.58
N ASP A 56 22.24 -10.35 11.63
CA ASP A 56 22.60 -9.67 10.39
C ASP A 56 21.41 -8.85 9.85
N VAL A 57 21.67 -8.07 8.79
CA VAL A 57 20.67 -7.21 8.15
C VAL A 57 19.54 -8.04 7.53
N ASP A 58 19.85 -9.23 7.00
CA ASP A 58 18.85 -10.12 6.39
C ASP A 58 17.86 -10.64 7.44
N GLU A 59 18.33 -10.96 8.65
CA GLU A 59 17.46 -11.35 9.76
C GLU A 59 16.55 -10.19 10.22
N TYR A 60 17.08 -8.97 10.24
CA TYR A 60 16.31 -7.76 10.55
C TYR A 60 15.21 -7.54 9.50
N ILE A 61 15.57 -7.53 8.21
CA ILE A 61 14.62 -7.36 7.10
C ILE A 61 13.57 -8.47 7.14
N GLY A 62 13.99 -9.73 7.31
CA GLY A 62 13.09 -10.88 7.38
C GLY A 62 12.17 -10.91 8.61
N THR A 63 12.31 -9.96 9.54
CA THR A 63 11.42 -9.73 10.68
C THR A 63 10.55 -8.50 10.44
N PHE A 64 11.13 -7.38 10.00
CA PHE A 64 10.44 -6.11 9.86
C PHE A 64 9.68 -5.93 8.54
N GLU A 65 10.11 -6.52 7.44
CA GLU A 65 9.41 -6.38 6.15
C GLU A 65 7.97 -6.91 6.22
N PRO A 66 7.69 -8.11 6.78
CA PRO A 66 6.31 -8.57 6.97
C PRO A 66 5.49 -7.66 7.89
N LEU A 67 6.10 -7.14 8.97
CA LEU A 67 5.44 -6.24 9.91
C LEU A 67 5.08 -4.90 9.27
N LEU A 68 5.98 -4.36 8.44
CA LEU A 68 5.74 -3.13 7.67
C LEU A 68 4.53 -3.29 6.74
N PHE A 69 4.37 -4.44 6.10
CA PHE A 69 3.22 -4.69 5.25
C PHE A 69 1.91 -4.83 6.02
N GLU A 70 1.92 -5.40 7.23
CA GLU A 70 0.72 -5.42 8.07
C GLU A 70 0.34 -4.02 8.57
N GLU A 71 1.32 -3.18 8.91
CA GLU A 71 1.07 -1.78 9.25
C GLU A 71 0.51 -1.01 8.06
N ALA A 72 1.07 -1.18 6.85
CA ALA A 72 0.56 -0.55 5.64
C ALA A 72 -0.91 -0.96 5.37
N LYS A 73 -1.25 -2.25 5.52
CA LYS A 73 -2.65 -2.70 5.43
C LYS A 73 -3.53 -2.02 6.50
N ALA A 74 -3.06 -1.96 7.74
CA ALA A 74 -3.79 -1.33 8.83
C ALA A 74 -4.07 0.15 8.54
N GLN A 75 -3.09 0.88 8.02
CA GLN A 75 -3.25 2.29 7.62
C GLN A 75 -4.24 2.46 6.47
N ILE A 76 -4.17 1.61 5.43
CA ILE A 76 -5.12 1.63 4.30
C ILE A 76 -6.56 1.40 4.78
N ILE A 77 -6.76 0.50 5.75
CA ILE A 77 -8.08 0.21 6.32
C ILE A 77 -8.55 1.38 7.20
N ARG A 78 -7.68 1.84 8.13
CA ARG A 78 -7.99 2.88 9.11
C ARG A 78 -8.28 4.22 8.46
N GLY A 79 -7.56 4.57 7.38
CA GLY A 79 -7.78 5.81 6.62
C GLY A 79 -9.20 5.97 6.07
N ARG A 80 -10.02 4.91 6.07
CA ARG A 80 -11.45 4.97 5.74
C ARG A 80 -12.38 5.06 6.95
N ASP A 81 -11.96 4.55 8.10
CA ASP A 81 -12.77 4.49 9.33
C ASP A 81 -12.69 5.79 10.16
N GLU A 82 -11.58 6.55 10.03
CA GLU A 82 -11.39 7.85 10.67
C GLU A 82 -11.76 8.99 9.68
N ASP A 83 -13.02 9.42 9.75
CA ASP A 83 -13.52 10.77 9.39
C ASP A 83 -13.51 11.29 7.94
N ASP A 84 -13.24 10.51 6.89
CA ASP A 84 -13.62 10.90 5.52
C ASP A 84 -13.68 9.68 4.60
N VAL A 85 -14.89 9.15 4.34
CA VAL A 85 -15.10 8.48 3.06
C VAL A 85 -15.14 9.61 2.04
N SER A 86 -13.97 10.04 1.56
CA SER A 86 -13.90 10.98 0.44
C SER A 86 -14.88 10.51 -0.60
N GLU A 87 -15.76 11.40 -1.02
CA GLU A 87 -16.75 11.06 -2.02
C GLU A 87 -16.03 10.51 -3.26
N TRP A 88 -16.57 9.46 -3.85
CA TRP A 88 -15.96 8.88 -5.05
C TRP A 88 -15.97 9.94 -6.16
N ASN A 89 -14.78 10.48 -6.48
CA ASN A 89 -14.61 11.41 -7.58
C ASN A 89 -14.68 10.68 -8.92
N LEU A 90 -15.52 11.19 -9.83
CA LEU A 90 -15.64 10.62 -11.16
C LEU A 90 -14.39 10.97 -11.97
N GLY A 91 -13.70 9.94 -12.45
CA GLY A 91 -12.52 10.07 -13.29
C GLY A 91 -12.68 9.39 -14.65
N ALA A 92 -11.96 9.89 -15.65
CA ALA A 92 -11.83 9.30 -16.97
C ALA A 92 -10.36 9.03 -17.28
N VAL A 93 -10.05 7.79 -17.70
CA VAL A 93 -8.73 7.42 -18.19
C VAL A 93 -8.54 7.99 -19.59
N VAL A 94 -7.59 8.91 -19.74
CA VAL A 94 -7.27 9.57 -21.02
C VAL A 94 -6.32 8.69 -21.83
N THR A 95 -5.25 8.22 -21.20
CA THR A 95 -4.25 7.33 -21.79
C THR A 95 -3.73 6.33 -20.75
N CYS A 96 -3.14 5.23 -21.21
CA CYS A 96 -2.49 4.27 -20.32
C CYS A 96 -1.19 3.78 -20.97
N ALA A 97 -0.07 4.07 -20.32
CA ALA A 97 1.24 3.56 -20.73
C ALA A 97 1.61 2.32 -19.91
N VAL A 98 2.58 1.54 -20.40
CA VAL A 98 3.16 0.41 -19.66
C VAL A 98 4.65 0.62 -19.52
N SER A 99 5.16 0.64 -18.29
CA SER A 99 6.60 0.72 -17.97
C SER A 99 6.89 -0.12 -16.74
N ASP A 100 8.05 -0.78 -16.70
CA ASP A 100 8.56 -1.48 -15.51
C ASP A 100 7.57 -2.46 -14.85
N CYS A 101 6.75 -3.12 -15.68
CA CYS A 101 5.65 -4.01 -15.27
C CYS A 101 4.45 -3.32 -14.58
N PHE A 102 4.31 -2.00 -14.70
CA PHE A 102 3.18 -1.22 -14.23
C PHE A 102 2.36 -0.66 -15.40
N HIS A 103 1.05 -0.53 -15.17
CA HIS A 103 0.20 0.33 -15.98
C HIS A 103 0.22 1.73 -15.36
N ILE A 104 0.50 2.75 -16.17
CA ILE A 104 0.62 4.14 -15.74
C ILE A 104 -0.50 4.91 -16.46
N PRO A 105 -1.71 4.97 -15.86
CA PRO A 105 -2.82 5.70 -16.44
C PRO A 105 -2.66 7.20 -16.23
N VAL A 106 -3.07 7.98 -17.24
CA VAL A 106 -3.33 9.41 -17.09
C VAL A 106 -4.83 9.55 -16.88
N VAL A 107 -5.23 10.05 -15.71
CA VAL A 107 -6.63 10.18 -15.30
C VAL A 107 -6.97 11.66 -15.20
N GLY A 108 -7.99 12.09 -15.94
CA GLY A 108 -8.66 13.36 -15.67
C GLY A 108 -9.78 13.11 -14.66
N TYR A 109 -9.90 13.94 -13.63
CA TYR A 109 -10.95 13.83 -12.62
C TYR A 109 -11.61 15.19 -12.43
N ASP A 110 -12.88 15.18 -12.04
CA ASP A 110 -13.58 16.40 -11.63
C ASP A 110 -13.14 16.73 -10.20
N ALA A 111 -12.57 17.91 -10.00
CA ALA A 111 -12.07 18.36 -8.70
C ALA A 111 -13.01 19.44 -8.18
N GLU A 112 -13.77 19.14 -7.12
CA GLU A 112 -14.46 20.20 -6.37
C GLU A 112 -13.45 21.07 -5.62
N ASP A 113 -13.80 22.33 -5.35
CA ASP A 113 -12.92 23.31 -4.72
C ASP A 113 -12.46 22.84 -3.32
N GLY A 114 -11.27 22.22 -3.25
CA GLY A 114 -10.59 21.88 -1.99
C GLY A 114 -9.98 20.48 -1.92
N GLU A 115 -10.38 19.54 -2.79
CA GLU A 115 -9.83 18.17 -2.79
C GLU A 115 -8.67 18.04 -3.78
N THR A 116 -7.44 17.97 -3.27
CA THR A 116 -6.24 17.81 -4.10
C THR A 116 -5.58 16.47 -3.86
N ILE A 117 -5.53 15.64 -4.91
CA ILE A 117 -4.69 14.45 -4.97
C ILE A 117 -3.23 14.90 -5.06
N VAL A 118 -2.38 14.41 -4.16
CA VAL A 118 -0.94 14.68 -4.15
C VAL A 118 -0.12 13.44 -4.56
N GLU A 119 1.15 13.65 -4.89
CA GLU A 119 2.03 12.63 -5.50
C GLU A 119 2.20 11.34 -4.67
N ASN A 120 1.96 11.39 -3.35
CA ASN A 120 2.13 10.24 -2.45
C ASN A 120 0.79 9.60 -2.01
N ASP A 121 -0.33 9.99 -2.62
CA ASP A 121 -1.62 9.41 -2.30
C ASP A 121 -1.79 8.03 -2.93
N LEU A 122 -2.40 7.12 -2.16
CA LEU A 122 -2.81 5.82 -2.66
C LEU A 122 -4.30 5.86 -3.01
N LEU A 123 -4.61 5.68 -4.29
CA LEU A 123 -5.98 5.75 -4.80
C LEU A 123 -6.55 4.36 -5.10
N LEU A 124 -7.84 4.19 -4.79
CA LEU A 124 -8.63 3.04 -5.22
C LEU A 124 -9.46 3.42 -6.44
N LEU A 125 -9.25 2.72 -7.56
CA LEU A 125 -10.05 2.91 -8.77
C LEU A 125 -11.12 1.82 -8.86
N SER A 126 -12.34 2.23 -9.20
CA SER A 126 -13.45 1.31 -9.42
C SER A 126 -14.24 1.70 -10.69
N LYS A 127 -14.80 0.70 -11.37
CA LYS A 127 -15.73 0.91 -12.49
C LYS A 127 -17.14 1.27 -12.02
N GLU A 128 -17.45 0.93 -10.78
CA GLU A 128 -18.75 1.09 -10.14
C GLU A 128 -18.55 1.76 -8.78
N LYS A 129 -19.55 2.47 -8.27
CA LYS A 129 -19.51 3.06 -6.93
C LYS A 129 -19.74 2.01 -5.84
#